data_AF-A0A945ML09-F1
#
_entry.id   AF-A0A945ML09-F1
#
_cell.length_a   1.000
_cell.length_b   1.000
_cell.length_c   1.000
_cell.angle_alpha   90.00
_cell.angle_beta   90.00
_cell.angle_gamma   90.00
#
_symmetry.space_group_name_H-M   'P 1'
#
loop_
_entity.id
_entity.type
_entity.pdbx_description
1 polymer ?
#
loop_
_entity_poly.entity_id
_entity_poly.type
_entity_poly.pdbx_seq_one_letter_code
_entity_poly.pdbx_strand_id
1 'polypeptide(L)'
;MPNKKTQPTSVEDLQNQIQLCMMQRQNMEAIFNAVADGIIAFDLQLRISNLNEAAQAMIGYSREEAVGETCLTLLPPTEDGDGFNAIFDSQREVNESRVSIHNRYNRQLHLIMSTRVLRDDENIEKGLVAILRDVTELETLRSELQQQECFFNLVGKNHRMQALYQLVQDLSDSDATVLVLGESGTGKELVATAIHGASQRCKDSFVKVNCSALSEGLLESELFGHVKGAFTGAMRDKVGRFEEASGGTLFLDEIGDLSPNVQIKLLRVLQEREIERVGSSETIKVDVRVIAATHQDLQQAIEDGQFREDLYYRLNVMPLELPALRQRKEDIPLLVNHFIDKYNARTRRNIQGIEHDALALLMDYHWPGNVRELENAIEHAFIKCRGGTLLLSCLPTHLRSDDDTPNGQTSMRPSSDKEYVQQVLEECQWNRSDAAERLGMHRSTLWRQMKEWDLIKR
;
A
#
# COMPACT_ATOMS: atom_id res chain seq x y z
N MET A 1 -30.02 62.18 51.43
CA MET A 1 -30.98 62.72 50.44
C MET A 1 -30.60 64.16 50.11
N PRO A 2 -30.74 64.67 48.88
CA PRO A 2 -30.44 64.05 47.58
C PRO A 2 -29.79 65.03 46.54
N ASN A 3 -29.42 64.46 45.39
CA ASN A 3 -29.40 65.01 44.01
C ASN A 3 -28.22 65.82 43.43
N LYS A 4 -27.42 65.09 42.63
CA LYS A 4 -27.26 65.20 41.16
C LYS A 4 -27.18 66.61 40.54
N LYS A 5 -26.07 66.84 39.80
CA LYS A 5 -26.09 67.20 38.37
C LYS A 5 -24.68 67.08 37.76
N THR A 6 -24.30 65.86 37.42
CA THR A 6 -23.33 65.59 36.35
C THR A 6 -24.11 65.59 35.04
N GLN A 7 -23.83 66.54 34.15
CA GLN A 7 -24.00 66.47 32.68
C GLN A 7 -23.52 67.79 32.04
N PRO A 8 -23.05 67.80 30.77
CA PRO A 8 -22.96 66.68 29.83
C PRO A 8 -21.51 66.36 29.39
N THR A 9 -21.25 65.10 29.06
CA THR A 9 -20.22 64.74 28.07
C THR A 9 -20.49 65.57 26.82
N SER A 10 -19.50 66.31 26.32
CA SER A 10 -19.71 67.15 25.15
C SER A 10 -20.13 66.27 23.96
N VAL A 11 -20.97 66.80 23.06
CA VAL A 11 -21.37 66.08 21.84
C VAL A 11 -20.13 65.66 21.04
N GLU A 12 -19.06 66.45 21.11
CA GLU A 12 -17.75 66.16 20.52
C GLU A 12 -17.06 64.94 21.16
N ASP A 13 -17.12 64.76 22.48
CA ASP A 13 -16.54 63.59 23.15
C ASP A 13 -17.27 62.29 22.78
N LEU A 14 -18.60 62.33 22.68
CA LEU A 14 -19.37 61.17 22.21
C LEU A 14 -19.10 60.86 20.74
N GLN A 15 -18.98 61.89 19.90
CA GLN A 15 -18.64 61.74 18.48
C GLN A 15 -17.24 61.14 18.30
N ASN A 16 -16.25 61.60 19.08
CA ASN A 16 -14.89 61.05 19.08
C ASN A 16 -14.86 59.59 19.56
N GLN A 17 -15.61 59.23 20.61
CA GLN A 17 -15.71 57.84 21.08
C GLN A 17 -16.39 56.92 20.05
N ILE A 18 -17.48 57.37 19.42
CA ILE A 18 -18.16 56.62 18.36
C ILE A 18 -17.21 56.41 17.18
N GLN A 19 -16.50 57.45 16.76
CA GLN A 19 -15.54 57.38 15.65
C GLN A 19 -14.38 56.44 15.96
N LEU A 20 -13.85 56.46 17.20
CA LEU A 20 -12.81 55.53 17.65
C LEU A 20 -13.30 54.07 17.62
N CYS A 21 -14.51 53.80 18.14
CA CYS A 21 -15.11 52.46 18.12
C CYS A 21 -15.39 51.97 16.69
N MET A 22 -15.86 52.85 15.80
CA MET A 22 -16.05 52.52 14.39
C MET A 22 -14.73 52.17 13.71
N MET A 23 -13.67 52.95 13.98
CA MET A 23 -12.34 52.70 13.41
C MET A 23 -11.72 51.39 13.94
N GLN A 24 -11.86 51.10 15.23
CA GLN A 24 -11.41 49.84 15.82
C GLN A 24 -12.14 48.63 15.22
N ARG A 25 -13.47 48.75 15.04
CA ARG A 25 -14.26 47.70 14.39
C ARG A 25 -13.83 47.47 12.94
N GLN A 26 -13.62 48.53 12.17
CA GLN A 26 -13.13 48.44 10.78
C GLN A 26 -11.75 47.78 10.71
N ASN A 27 -10.83 48.14 11.60
CA ASN A 27 -9.51 47.52 11.66
C ASN A 27 -9.58 46.03 12.01
N MET A 28 -10.45 45.65 12.95
CA MET A 28 -10.64 44.25 13.32
C MET A 28 -11.28 43.43 12.19
N GLU A 29 -12.28 43.99 11.48
CA GLU A 29 -12.87 43.37 10.29
C GLU A 29 -11.81 43.21 9.18
N ALA A 30 -10.96 44.22 8.97
CA ALA A 30 -9.88 44.16 7.99
C ALA A 30 -8.85 43.07 8.34
N ILE A 31 -8.44 42.94 9.61
CA ILE A 31 -7.52 41.88 10.06
C ILE A 31 -8.17 40.50 9.89
N PHE A 32 -9.43 40.36 10.28
CA PHE A 32 -10.17 39.11 10.19
C PHE A 32 -10.32 38.61 8.74
N ASN A 33 -10.52 39.52 7.79
CA ASN A 33 -10.62 39.20 6.36
C ASN A 33 -9.25 39.10 5.65
N ALA A 34 -8.17 39.65 6.22
CA ALA A 34 -6.83 39.51 5.64
C ALA A 34 -6.23 38.11 5.80
N VAL A 35 -6.81 37.26 6.66
CA VAL A 35 -6.36 35.89 6.87
C VAL A 35 -6.85 34.98 5.74
N ALA A 36 -5.93 34.26 5.10
CA ALA A 36 -6.23 33.34 4.01
C ALA A 36 -6.93 32.04 4.47
N ASP A 37 -6.66 31.60 5.70
CA ASP A 37 -7.40 30.48 6.32
C ASP A 37 -8.84 30.94 6.63
N GLY A 38 -9.80 30.03 6.46
CA GLY A 38 -11.21 30.29 6.77
C GLY A 38 -11.41 30.34 8.28
N ILE A 39 -11.95 31.44 8.80
CA ILE A 39 -12.24 31.59 10.22
C ILE A 39 -13.74 31.61 10.42
N ILE A 40 -14.25 30.74 11.29
CA ILE A 40 -15.66 30.68 11.70
C ILE A 40 -15.72 30.80 13.22
N ALA A 41 -16.49 31.78 13.71
CA ALA A 41 -16.78 31.95 15.12
C ALA A 41 -18.18 31.40 15.44
N PHE A 42 -18.30 30.65 16.53
CA PHE A 42 -19.53 30.07 17.04
C PHE A 42 -19.92 30.70 18.37
N ASP A 43 -21.21 30.77 18.64
CA ASP A 43 -21.74 31.10 19.96
C ASP A 43 -21.73 29.89 20.92
N LEU A 44 -22.22 30.08 22.14
CA LEU A 44 -22.33 29.04 23.17
C LEU A 44 -23.31 27.92 22.79
N GLN A 45 -24.16 28.12 21.80
CA GLN A 45 -25.10 27.14 21.25
C GLN A 45 -24.56 26.47 19.98
N LEU A 46 -23.28 26.69 19.64
CA LEU A 46 -22.61 26.16 18.46
C LEU A 46 -23.24 26.61 17.14
N ARG A 47 -23.90 27.77 17.15
CA ARG A 47 -24.38 28.44 15.93
C ARG A 47 -23.33 29.40 15.44
N ILE A 48 -23.23 29.54 14.12
CA ILE A 48 -22.27 30.44 13.50
C ILE A 48 -22.65 31.89 13.89
N SER A 49 -21.75 32.57 14.58
CA SER A 49 -21.89 33.98 14.95
C SER A 49 -21.22 34.89 13.93
N ASN A 50 -20.10 34.43 13.33
CA ASN A 50 -19.35 35.21 12.34
C ASN A 50 -18.46 34.31 11.48
N LEU A 51 -18.07 34.79 10.30
CA LEU A 51 -17.15 34.12 9.39
C LEU A 51 -16.45 35.14 8.48
N ASN A 52 -15.17 34.90 8.17
CA ASN A 52 -14.39 35.78 7.30
C ASN A 52 -14.68 35.51 5.81
N GLU A 53 -14.16 36.37 4.93
CA GLU A 53 -14.32 36.22 3.48
C GLU A 53 -13.75 34.89 2.95
N ALA A 54 -12.62 34.43 3.50
CA ALA A 54 -12.03 33.15 3.13
C ALA A 54 -12.96 31.97 3.44
N ALA A 55 -13.57 31.95 4.64
CA ALA A 55 -14.55 30.94 5.02
C ALA A 55 -15.78 30.97 4.12
N GLN A 56 -16.32 32.16 3.79
CA GLN A 56 -17.44 32.31 2.87
C GLN A 56 -17.12 31.73 1.47
N ALA A 57 -15.93 32.03 0.95
CA ALA A 57 -15.47 31.51 -0.33
C ALA A 57 -15.31 29.98 -0.34
N MET A 58 -14.80 29.39 0.76
CA MET A 58 -14.66 27.93 0.90
C MET A 58 -16.03 27.23 0.93
N ILE A 59 -16.94 27.70 1.78
CA ILE A 59 -18.22 27.02 2.07
C ILE A 59 -19.32 27.34 1.04
N GLY A 60 -19.22 28.48 0.36
CA GLY A 60 -20.19 28.93 -0.66
C GLY A 60 -21.47 29.57 -0.10
N TYR A 61 -21.47 29.97 1.17
CA TYR A 61 -22.58 30.67 1.83
C TYR A 61 -22.13 32.08 2.23
N SER A 62 -23.02 33.07 2.05
CA SER A 62 -22.73 34.42 2.51
C SER A 62 -22.81 34.51 4.04
N ARG A 63 -22.24 35.58 4.60
CA ARG A 63 -22.35 35.85 6.04
C ARG A 63 -23.82 35.92 6.49
N GLU A 64 -24.71 36.54 5.72
CA GLU A 64 -26.12 36.65 6.12
C GLU A 64 -26.85 35.29 6.12
N GLU A 65 -26.46 34.38 5.23
CA GLU A 65 -27.06 33.05 5.13
C GLU A 65 -26.51 32.09 6.19
N ALA A 66 -25.23 32.24 6.57
CA ALA A 66 -24.57 31.32 7.48
C ALA A 66 -24.76 31.68 8.95
N VAL A 67 -24.87 32.97 9.30
CA VAL A 67 -25.01 33.40 10.70
C VAL A 67 -26.34 32.93 11.29
N GLY A 68 -26.28 32.31 12.47
CA GLY A 68 -27.42 31.74 13.19
C GLY A 68 -27.69 30.27 12.89
N GLU A 69 -27.10 29.73 11.82
CA GLU A 69 -27.22 28.32 11.44
C GLU A 69 -26.15 27.45 12.10
N THR A 70 -26.34 26.13 12.05
CA THR A 70 -25.36 25.15 12.55
C THR A 70 -24.46 24.66 11.42
N CYS A 71 -23.17 24.37 11.70
CA CYS A 71 -22.28 23.85 10.65
C CYS A 71 -22.74 22.53 10.05
N LEU A 72 -23.37 21.64 10.82
CA LEU A 72 -23.85 20.35 10.31
C LEU A 72 -24.96 20.48 9.26
N THR A 73 -25.77 21.55 9.33
CA THR A 73 -26.84 21.79 8.35
C THR A 73 -26.31 22.39 7.06
N LEU A 74 -25.30 23.24 7.14
CA LEU A 74 -24.71 23.90 5.97
C LEU A 74 -23.60 23.08 5.30
N LEU A 75 -22.90 22.26 6.08
CA LEU A 75 -21.70 21.53 5.67
C LEU A 75 -21.80 20.07 6.14
N PRO A 76 -22.54 19.22 5.41
CA PRO A 76 -22.68 17.82 5.77
C PRO A 76 -21.32 17.09 5.66
N PRO A 77 -21.05 16.14 6.56
CA PRO A 77 -19.88 15.26 6.45
C PRO A 77 -19.92 14.44 5.15
N THR A 78 -18.76 14.06 4.66
CA THR A 78 -18.61 13.01 3.63
C THR A 78 -18.94 11.63 4.21
N GLU A 79 -19.31 10.65 3.38
CA GLU A 79 -19.63 9.27 3.82
C GLU A 79 -18.52 8.60 4.67
N ASP A 80 -17.26 8.98 4.44
CA ASP A 80 -16.07 8.43 5.12
C ASP A 80 -15.44 9.38 6.17
N GLY A 81 -16.09 10.49 6.52
CA GLY A 81 -15.48 11.54 7.37
C GLY A 81 -16.35 11.98 8.55
N ASP A 82 -15.72 12.31 9.67
CA ASP A 82 -16.41 12.78 10.89
C ASP A 82 -16.93 14.23 10.78
N GLY A 83 -16.64 14.95 9.68
CA GLY A 83 -17.09 16.33 9.49
C GLY A 83 -16.71 17.25 10.66
N PHE A 84 -17.66 18.06 11.11
CA PHE A 84 -17.51 18.89 12.30
C PHE A 84 -17.86 18.16 13.61
N ASN A 85 -18.15 16.85 13.59
CA ASN A 85 -18.57 16.10 14.79
C ASN A 85 -17.54 16.16 15.92
N ALA A 86 -16.25 16.30 15.60
CA ALA A 86 -15.20 16.50 16.59
C ALA A 86 -15.41 17.74 17.49
N ILE A 87 -16.07 18.80 16.98
CA ILE A 87 -16.46 19.98 17.78
C ILE A 87 -17.61 19.64 18.74
N PHE A 88 -18.51 18.72 18.33
CA PHE A 88 -19.72 18.35 19.07
C PHE A 88 -19.47 17.25 20.12
N ASP A 89 -18.57 16.30 19.86
CA ASP A 89 -18.41 15.08 20.65
C ASP A 89 -17.28 15.12 21.70
N SER A 90 -16.24 15.95 21.52
CA SER A 90 -15.05 15.89 22.37
C SER A 90 -14.39 17.26 22.56
N GLN A 91 -14.33 17.69 23.83
CA GLN A 91 -13.57 18.83 24.39
C GLN A 91 -13.33 19.99 23.42
N ARG A 92 -14.06 21.10 23.68
CA ARG A 92 -14.05 22.46 23.10
C ARG A 92 -12.75 23.02 22.46
N GLU A 93 -11.61 22.36 22.57
CA GLU A 93 -10.37 22.66 21.86
C GLU A 93 -9.85 21.43 21.09
N VAL A 94 -9.70 21.59 19.77
CA VAL A 94 -9.18 20.58 18.87
C VAL A 94 -7.95 21.16 18.17
N ASN A 95 -6.82 20.44 18.22
CA ASN A 95 -5.63 20.81 17.46
C ASN A 95 -5.53 19.94 16.21
N GLU A 96 -5.47 20.57 15.04
CA GLU A 96 -5.14 19.93 13.75
C GLU A 96 -5.93 18.65 13.42
N SER A 97 -7.26 18.70 13.58
CA SER A 97 -8.12 17.60 13.12
C SER A 97 -8.37 17.69 11.62
N ARG A 98 -8.30 16.55 10.94
CA ARG A 98 -8.61 16.46 9.51
C ARG A 98 -10.11 16.25 9.33
N VAL A 99 -10.71 17.06 8.48
CA VAL A 99 -12.16 17.11 8.26
C VAL A 99 -12.46 17.10 6.78
N SER A 100 -13.37 16.23 6.36
CA SER A 100 -13.85 16.15 4.98
C SER A 100 -15.33 16.52 4.94
N ILE A 101 -15.69 17.50 4.11
CA ILE A 101 -17.07 18.04 4.01
C ILE A 101 -17.45 18.31 2.56
N HIS A 102 -18.75 18.44 2.29
CA HIS A 102 -19.25 19.01 1.05
C HIS A 102 -19.64 20.47 1.25
N ASN A 103 -19.24 21.33 0.32
CA ASN A 103 -19.70 22.72 0.30
C ASN A 103 -21.05 22.86 -0.44
N ARG A 104 -21.60 24.09 -0.51
CA ARG A 104 -22.89 24.36 -1.19
C ARG A 104 -22.95 23.88 -2.63
N TYR A 105 -21.83 23.85 -3.34
CA TYR A 105 -21.73 23.42 -4.73
C TYR A 105 -21.55 21.91 -4.89
N ASN A 106 -21.68 21.16 -3.79
CA ASN A 106 -21.43 19.72 -3.73
C ASN A 106 -19.99 19.33 -4.11
N ARG A 107 -19.04 20.25 -3.93
CA ARG A 107 -17.61 19.96 -4.06
C ARG A 107 -17.10 19.42 -2.73
N GLN A 108 -16.39 18.30 -2.79
CA GLN A 108 -15.69 17.75 -1.64
C GLN A 108 -14.49 18.63 -1.29
N LEU A 109 -14.38 18.97 -0.01
CA LEU A 109 -13.27 19.73 0.56
C LEU A 109 -12.57 18.88 1.63
N HIS A 110 -11.24 18.93 1.61
CA HIS A 110 -10.39 18.38 2.66
C HIS A 110 -9.77 19.54 3.44
N LEU A 111 -10.12 19.63 4.72
CA LEU A 111 -9.75 20.74 5.60
C LEU A 111 -8.92 20.25 6.78
N ILE A 112 -7.97 21.06 7.22
CA ILE A 112 -7.37 20.95 8.55
C ILE A 112 -8.06 21.98 9.44
N MET A 113 -8.69 21.49 10.50
CA MET A 113 -9.46 22.29 11.44
C MET A 113 -8.75 22.36 12.79
N SER A 114 -8.63 23.58 13.32
CA SER A 114 -8.22 23.82 14.71
C SER A 114 -9.26 24.68 15.39
N THR A 115 -9.64 24.35 16.62
CA THR A 115 -10.65 25.10 17.38
C THR A 115 -10.08 25.61 18.71
N ARG A 116 -10.45 26.84 19.06
CA ARG A 116 -10.09 27.49 20.33
C ARG A 116 -11.31 28.14 20.96
N VAL A 117 -11.34 28.17 22.28
CA VAL A 117 -12.40 28.85 23.04
C VAL A 117 -12.20 30.36 22.97
N LEU A 118 -13.26 31.08 22.59
CA LEU A 118 -13.31 32.54 22.61
C LEU A 118 -13.73 33.01 24.01
N ARG A 119 -12.91 33.85 24.63
CA ARG A 119 -13.16 34.45 25.95
C ARG A 119 -13.11 35.97 25.87
N ASP A 120 -13.88 36.65 26.71
CA ASP A 120 -13.79 38.11 26.87
C ASP A 120 -12.65 38.53 27.81
N ASP A 121 -12.48 39.84 27.99
CA ASP A 121 -11.44 40.44 28.86
C ASP A 121 -11.59 40.04 30.34
N GLU A 122 -12.77 39.57 30.75
CA GLU A 122 -13.06 39.04 32.08
C GLU A 122 -12.91 37.51 32.15
N ASN A 123 -12.35 36.90 31.10
CA ASN A 123 -12.11 35.47 30.93
C ASN A 123 -13.41 34.63 30.91
N ILE A 124 -14.54 35.24 30.57
CA ILE A 124 -15.84 34.58 30.41
C ILE A 124 -15.93 34.02 28.99
N GLU A 125 -16.31 32.76 28.88
CA GLU A 125 -16.51 32.08 27.60
C GLU A 125 -17.66 32.71 26.81
N LYS A 126 -17.38 33.13 25.58
CA LYS A 126 -18.35 33.69 24.63
C LYS A 126 -18.69 32.71 23.51
N GLY A 127 -17.85 31.71 23.27
CA GLY A 127 -18.05 30.72 22.22
C GLY A 127 -16.75 30.09 21.75
N LEU A 128 -16.68 29.74 20.47
CA LEU A 128 -15.57 29.02 19.86
C LEU A 128 -15.12 29.70 18.57
N VAL A 129 -13.84 29.63 18.24
CA VAL A 129 -13.32 30.01 16.92
C VAL A 129 -12.69 28.77 16.30
N ALA A 130 -13.18 28.39 15.12
CA ALA A 130 -12.56 27.40 14.26
C ALA A 130 -11.76 28.09 13.15
N ILE A 131 -10.55 27.61 12.94
CA ILE A 131 -9.70 27.94 11.81
C ILE A 131 -9.68 26.73 10.89
N LEU A 132 -9.98 26.98 9.62
CA LEU A 132 -10.11 26.00 8.54
C LEU A 132 -9.06 26.29 7.48
N ARG A 133 -8.14 25.36 7.28
CA ARG A 133 -7.19 25.41 6.19
C ARG A 133 -7.61 24.47 5.09
N ASP A 134 -7.79 25.00 3.89
CA ASP A 134 -8.08 24.20 2.70
C ASP A 134 -6.80 23.48 2.23
N VAL A 135 -6.84 22.15 2.23
CA VAL A 135 -5.77 21.28 1.70
C VAL A 135 -6.29 20.39 0.57
N THR A 136 -7.46 20.72 0.00
CA THR A 136 -8.14 19.92 -1.03
C THR A 136 -7.27 19.71 -2.26
N GLU A 137 -6.61 20.76 -2.77
CA GLU A 137 -5.73 20.67 -3.93
C GLU A 137 -4.51 19.78 -3.65
N LEU A 138 -3.92 19.89 -2.45
CA LEU A 138 -2.80 19.04 -2.04
C LEU A 138 -3.22 17.57 -1.93
N GLU A 139 -4.40 17.27 -1.37
CA GLU A 139 -4.92 15.91 -1.27
C GLU A 139 -5.36 15.35 -2.63
N THR A 140 -5.91 16.19 -3.50
CA THR A 140 -6.29 15.78 -4.87
C THR A 140 -5.04 15.47 -5.69
N LEU A 141 -4.02 16.33 -5.65
CA LEU A 141 -2.73 16.08 -6.31
C LEU A 141 -2.03 14.84 -5.74
N ARG A 142 -2.08 14.63 -4.42
CA ARG A 142 -1.59 13.39 -3.80
C ARG A 142 -2.36 12.17 -4.27
N SER A 143 -3.69 12.27 -4.39
CA SER A 143 -4.53 11.19 -4.87
C SER A 143 -4.27 10.87 -6.34
N GLU A 144 -4.09 11.89 -7.19
CA GLU A 144 -3.73 11.73 -8.60
C GLU A 144 -2.33 11.11 -8.77
N LEU A 145 -1.35 11.52 -7.94
CA LEU A 145 -0.03 10.88 -7.89
C LEU A 145 -0.15 9.43 -7.39
N GLN A 146 -0.96 9.16 -6.36
CA GLN A 146 -1.21 7.80 -5.87
C GLN A 146 -1.94 6.92 -6.91
N GLN A 147 -2.83 7.49 -7.71
CA GLN A 147 -3.49 6.78 -8.81
C GLN A 147 -2.50 6.46 -9.94
N GLN A 148 -1.53 7.34 -10.23
CA GLN A 148 -0.40 7.00 -11.10
C GLN A 148 0.53 5.94 -10.46
N GLU A 149 0.60 5.88 -9.13
CA GLU A 149 1.39 4.89 -8.39
C GLU A 149 0.72 3.49 -8.31
N CYS A 150 -0.58 3.38 -8.61
CA CYS A 150 -1.35 2.13 -8.53
C CYS A 150 -1.94 1.75 -9.91
N PHE A 151 -1.10 1.30 -10.84
CA PHE A 151 -1.57 0.78 -12.13
C PHE A 151 -2.07 -0.67 -11.96
N PHE A 152 -3.39 -0.88 -11.93
CA PHE A 152 -4.01 -2.21 -11.71
C PHE A 152 -3.48 -2.96 -10.47
N ASN A 153 -3.33 -2.25 -9.34
CA ASN A 153 -2.73 -2.75 -8.09
C ASN A 153 -1.23 -3.09 -8.19
N LEU A 154 -0.54 -2.72 -9.27
CA LEU A 154 0.92 -2.70 -9.28
C LEU A 154 1.40 -1.43 -8.60
N VAL A 155 2.21 -1.60 -7.56
CA VAL A 155 2.79 -0.51 -6.77
C VAL A 155 4.29 -0.47 -7.02
N GLY A 156 4.79 0.69 -7.43
CA GLY A 156 6.22 0.92 -7.59
C GLY A 156 6.56 2.21 -8.33
N LYS A 157 7.58 2.92 -7.84
CA LYS A 157 8.17 4.12 -8.45
C LYS A 157 9.53 3.86 -9.07
N ASN A 158 10.14 2.72 -8.79
CA ASN A 158 11.43 2.38 -9.35
C ASN A 158 11.39 2.43 -10.89
N HIS A 159 12.46 2.97 -11.51
CA HIS A 159 12.55 3.14 -12.96
C HIS A 159 12.27 1.86 -13.76
N ARG A 160 12.63 0.68 -13.24
CA ARG A 160 12.33 -0.61 -13.90
C ARG A 160 10.84 -0.93 -13.89
N MET A 161 10.15 -0.62 -12.80
CA MET A 161 8.69 -0.78 -12.71
C MET A 161 7.98 0.21 -13.64
N GLN A 162 8.45 1.44 -13.70
CA GLN A 162 7.89 2.46 -14.60
C GLN A 162 8.06 2.08 -16.08
N ALA A 163 9.21 1.54 -16.46
CA ALA A 163 9.42 0.98 -17.79
C ALA A 163 8.48 -0.21 -18.05
N LEU A 164 8.27 -1.09 -17.08
CA LEU A 164 7.32 -2.20 -17.19
C LEU A 164 5.89 -1.69 -17.40
N TYR A 165 5.46 -0.63 -16.71
CA TYR A 165 4.13 -0.04 -16.91
C TYR A 165 3.92 0.49 -18.32
N GLN A 166 4.94 1.16 -18.89
CA GLN A 166 4.90 1.62 -20.28
C GLN A 166 4.78 0.43 -21.25
N LEU A 167 5.58 -0.63 -21.05
CA LEU A 167 5.47 -1.83 -21.88
C LEU A 167 4.09 -2.50 -21.77
N VAL A 168 3.50 -2.55 -20.58
CA VAL A 168 2.14 -3.08 -20.41
C VAL A 168 1.11 -2.22 -21.15
N GLN A 169 1.27 -0.90 -21.15
CA GLN A 169 0.43 0.01 -21.94
C GLN A 169 0.62 -0.22 -23.44
N ASP A 170 1.85 -0.37 -23.93
CA ASP A 170 2.11 -0.66 -25.35
C ASP A 170 1.48 -2.00 -25.80
N LEU A 171 1.29 -2.94 -24.88
CA LEU A 171 0.67 -4.25 -25.11
C LEU A 171 -0.87 -4.25 -25.07
N SER A 172 -1.50 -3.10 -24.82
CA SER A 172 -2.96 -2.94 -24.80
C SER A 172 -3.60 -3.27 -26.16
N ASP A 173 -2.99 -2.81 -27.25
CA ASP A 173 -3.50 -2.98 -28.62
C ASP A 173 -2.96 -4.23 -29.34
N SER A 174 -2.16 -5.04 -28.67
CA SER A 174 -1.51 -6.22 -29.26
C SER A 174 -2.06 -7.52 -28.70
N ASP A 175 -2.35 -8.47 -29.59
CA ASP A 175 -2.70 -9.86 -29.24
C ASP A 175 -1.47 -10.78 -29.13
N ALA A 176 -0.26 -10.21 -29.07
CA ALA A 176 0.97 -11.00 -28.93
C ALA A 176 1.00 -11.81 -27.63
N THR A 177 1.63 -12.99 -27.70
CA THR A 177 1.95 -13.80 -26.51
C THR A 177 2.96 -13.06 -25.63
N VAL A 178 2.67 -12.98 -24.34
CA VAL A 178 3.54 -12.32 -23.37
C VAL A 178 4.13 -13.37 -22.43
N LEU A 179 5.44 -13.32 -22.21
CA LEU A 179 6.15 -14.16 -21.26
C LEU A 179 6.64 -13.30 -20.08
N VAL A 180 6.05 -13.52 -18.91
CA VAL A 180 6.36 -12.79 -17.69
C VAL A 180 7.41 -13.56 -16.88
N LEU A 181 8.62 -13.02 -16.81
CA LEU A 181 9.76 -13.59 -16.11
C LEU A 181 9.91 -12.92 -14.75
N GLY A 182 10.27 -13.69 -13.73
CA GLY A 182 10.64 -13.14 -12.44
C GLY A 182 10.47 -14.14 -11.30
N GLU A 183 11.14 -13.85 -10.19
CA GLU A 183 11.11 -14.71 -9.01
C GLU A 183 9.69 -14.91 -8.46
N SER A 184 9.51 -15.98 -7.66
CA SER A 184 8.25 -16.21 -6.97
C SER A 184 7.94 -15.05 -6.01
N GLY A 185 6.67 -14.67 -5.94
CA GLY A 185 6.21 -13.59 -5.05
C GLY A 185 6.47 -12.17 -5.54
N THR A 186 6.95 -11.95 -6.76
CA THR A 186 7.19 -10.59 -7.33
C THR A 186 5.93 -9.88 -7.85
N GLY A 187 4.84 -10.61 -8.08
CA GLY A 187 3.57 -10.07 -8.59
C GLY A 187 3.26 -10.39 -10.06
N LYS A 188 3.81 -11.47 -10.63
CA LYS A 188 3.57 -11.89 -12.03
C LYS A 188 2.08 -11.96 -12.42
N GLU A 189 1.24 -12.47 -11.51
CA GLU A 189 -0.22 -12.54 -11.71
C GLU A 189 -0.88 -11.15 -11.82
N LEU A 190 -0.40 -10.17 -11.05
CA LEU A 190 -0.89 -8.79 -11.13
C LEU A 190 -0.52 -8.16 -12.47
N VAL A 191 0.69 -8.43 -12.98
CA VAL A 191 1.10 -7.98 -14.31
C VAL A 191 0.22 -8.61 -15.40
N ALA A 192 -0.06 -9.91 -15.32
CA ALA A 192 -0.98 -10.56 -16.26
C ALA A 192 -2.40 -9.96 -16.21
N THR A 193 -2.88 -9.66 -15.00
CA THR A 193 -4.18 -9.00 -14.79
C THR A 193 -4.18 -7.58 -15.37
N ALA A 194 -3.08 -6.84 -15.22
CA ALA A 194 -2.92 -5.51 -15.78
C ALA A 194 -2.90 -5.52 -17.31
N ILE A 195 -2.18 -6.46 -17.93
CA ILE A 195 -2.15 -6.64 -19.39
C ILE A 195 -3.56 -6.93 -19.92
N HIS A 196 -4.28 -7.88 -19.29
CA HIS A 196 -5.65 -8.18 -19.69
C HIS A 196 -6.58 -6.98 -19.52
N GLY A 197 -6.52 -6.30 -18.37
CA GLY A 197 -7.33 -5.13 -18.06
C GLY A 197 -7.08 -3.93 -18.97
N ALA A 198 -5.85 -3.77 -19.47
CA ALA A 198 -5.49 -2.74 -20.44
C ALA A 198 -5.85 -3.13 -21.89
N SER A 199 -6.15 -4.40 -22.16
CA SER A 199 -6.33 -4.90 -23.52
C SER A 199 -7.71 -4.65 -24.12
N GLN A 200 -7.83 -4.82 -25.45
CA GLN A 200 -9.12 -4.84 -26.15
C GLN A 200 -10.06 -5.96 -25.66
N ARG A 201 -9.50 -7.02 -25.05
CA ARG A 201 -10.24 -8.17 -24.48
C ARG A 201 -10.59 -7.99 -23.00
N CYS A 202 -10.48 -6.78 -22.44
CA CYS A 202 -10.69 -6.53 -21.00
C CYS A 202 -12.10 -6.86 -20.47
N LYS A 203 -13.09 -6.99 -21.38
CA LYS A 203 -14.47 -7.38 -21.04
C LYS A 203 -14.73 -8.88 -21.20
N ASP A 204 -13.80 -9.60 -21.82
CA ASP A 204 -13.91 -11.03 -22.11
C ASP A 204 -13.35 -11.88 -20.94
N SER A 205 -13.41 -13.20 -21.08
CA SER A 205 -12.97 -14.10 -20.01
C SER A 205 -11.46 -13.97 -19.74
N PHE A 206 -11.10 -13.93 -18.46
CA PHE A 206 -9.71 -14.05 -18.00
C PHE A 206 -9.55 -15.31 -17.16
N VAL A 207 -9.05 -16.36 -17.79
CA VAL A 207 -8.90 -17.68 -17.16
C VAL A 207 -7.47 -17.83 -16.67
N LYS A 208 -7.30 -18.23 -15.40
CA LYS A 208 -6.00 -18.43 -14.76
C LYS A 208 -5.77 -19.90 -14.47
N VAL A 209 -4.58 -20.40 -14.80
CA VAL A 209 -4.17 -21.78 -14.52
C VAL A 209 -2.76 -21.76 -13.94
N ASN A 210 -2.58 -22.42 -12.80
CA ASN A 210 -1.26 -22.67 -12.24
C ASN A 210 -0.83 -24.09 -12.62
N CYS A 211 0.27 -24.20 -13.35
CA CYS A 211 0.75 -25.45 -13.92
C CYS A 211 1.47 -26.35 -12.90
N SER A 212 2.00 -25.79 -11.80
CA SER A 212 2.73 -26.56 -10.77
C SER A 212 1.81 -27.23 -9.74
N ALA A 213 0.55 -26.79 -9.63
CA ALA A 213 -0.40 -27.27 -8.63
C ALA A 213 -1.05 -28.64 -8.95
N LEU A 214 -0.90 -29.14 -10.18
CA LEU A 214 -1.63 -30.31 -10.69
C LEU A 214 -0.68 -31.41 -11.16
N SER A 215 -1.10 -32.67 -11.00
CA SER A 215 -0.39 -33.80 -11.64
C SER A 215 -0.57 -33.75 -13.16
N GLU A 216 0.37 -34.33 -13.90
CA GLU A 216 0.42 -34.27 -15.37
C GLU A 216 -0.94 -34.55 -16.04
N GLY A 217 -1.58 -35.68 -15.72
CA GLY A 217 -2.86 -36.04 -16.33
C GLY A 217 -4.02 -35.13 -15.93
N LEU A 218 -4.00 -34.56 -14.72
CA LEU A 218 -5.00 -33.58 -14.29
C LEU A 218 -4.79 -32.24 -14.98
N LEU A 219 -3.54 -31.80 -15.14
CA LEU A 219 -3.19 -30.57 -15.84
C LEU A 219 -3.61 -30.64 -17.31
N GLU A 220 -3.31 -31.74 -17.99
CA GLU A 220 -3.72 -31.97 -19.37
C GLU A 220 -5.25 -31.93 -19.51
N SER A 221 -5.96 -32.61 -18.61
CA SER A 221 -7.42 -32.60 -18.57
C SER A 221 -8.00 -31.22 -18.23
N GLU A 222 -7.37 -30.41 -17.39
CA GLU A 222 -7.83 -29.05 -17.08
C GLU A 222 -7.64 -28.15 -18.30
N LEU A 223 -6.44 -28.15 -18.90
CA LEU A 223 -6.11 -27.26 -20.03
C LEU A 223 -6.96 -27.57 -21.27
N PHE A 224 -7.03 -28.84 -21.68
CA PHE A 224 -7.62 -29.23 -22.97
C PHE A 224 -9.01 -29.86 -22.84
N GLY A 225 -9.44 -30.21 -21.63
CA GLY A 225 -10.70 -30.93 -21.41
C GLY A 225 -10.58 -32.43 -21.71
N HIS A 226 -11.63 -33.18 -21.41
CA HIS A 226 -11.70 -34.62 -21.69
C HIS A 226 -13.10 -35.07 -22.07
N VAL A 227 -13.17 -36.17 -22.81
CA VAL A 227 -14.42 -36.92 -23.02
C VAL A 227 -14.57 -38.02 -21.97
N LYS A 228 -15.81 -38.41 -21.71
CA LYS A 228 -16.14 -39.51 -20.81
C LYS A 228 -15.38 -40.78 -21.21
N GLY A 229 -14.72 -41.39 -20.24
CA GLY A 229 -13.93 -42.61 -20.45
C GLY A 229 -12.50 -42.40 -20.94
N ALA A 230 -12.02 -41.15 -21.06
CA ALA A 230 -10.65 -40.86 -21.48
C ALA A 230 -9.57 -41.40 -20.54
N PHE A 231 -9.85 -41.48 -19.23
CA PHE A 231 -8.97 -42.07 -18.22
C PHE A 231 -9.78 -42.59 -17.02
N THR A 232 -9.13 -43.31 -16.11
CA THR A 232 -9.75 -43.83 -14.88
C THR A 232 -10.21 -42.67 -14.00
N GLY A 233 -11.53 -42.44 -13.93
CA GLY A 233 -12.15 -41.32 -13.20
C GLY A 233 -12.88 -40.30 -14.09
N ALA A 234 -12.75 -40.39 -15.42
CA ALA A 234 -13.46 -39.55 -16.39
C ALA A 234 -14.94 -39.97 -16.53
N MET A 235 -15.74 -39.70 -15.51
CA MET A 235 -17.16 -40.12 -15.44
C MET A 235 -18.09 -39.31 -16.36
N ARG A 236 -17.69 -38.10 -16.73
CA ARG A 236 -18.43 -37.15 -17.59
C ARG A 236 -17.46 -36.39 -18.49
N ASP A 237 -17.98 -35.79 -19.54
CA ASP A 237 -17.22 -34.85 -20.36
C ASP A 237 -16.89 -33.59 -19.55
N LYS A 238 -15.73 -32.98 -19.84
CA LYS A 238 -15.28 -31.74 -19.23
C LYS A 238 -14.67 -30.82 -20.28
N VAL A 239 -15.14 -29.57 -20.27
CA VAL A 239 -14.59 -28.48 -21.08
C VAL A 239 -13.22 -28.06 -20.53
N GLY A 240 -12.27 -27.79 -21.41
CA GLY A 240 -10.92 -27.36 -21.04
C GLY A 240 -10.80 -25.84 -20.86
N ARG A 241 -9.76 -25.39 -20.16
CA ARG A 241 -9.48 -23.96 -19.93
C ARG A 241 -9.25 -23.17 -21.21
N PHE A 242 -8.68 -23.77 -22.25
CA PHE A 242 -8.55 -23.11 -23.55
C PHE A 242 -9.91 -22.83 -24.21
N GLU A 243 -10.86 -23.75 -24.06
CA GLU A 243 -12.22 -23.57 -24.58
C GLU A 243 -12.99 -22.54 -23.75
N GLU A 244 -12.85 -22.57 -22.41
CA GLU A 244 -13.41 -21.55 -21.50
C GLU A 244 -12.85 -20.13 -21.77
N ALA A 245 -11.59 -20.03 -22.18
CA ALA A 245 -10.90 -18.77 -22.47
C ALA A 245 -11.08 -18.28 -23.91
N SER A 246 -11.83 -19.00 -24.76
CA SER A 246 -12.01 -18.64 -26.17
C SER A 246 -12.70 -17.28 -26.31
N GLY A 247 -12.12 -16.39 -27.11
CA GLY A 247 -12.47 -14.96 -27.22
C GLY A 247 -11.77 -14.07 -26.18
N GLY A 248 -11.24 -14.65 -25.10
CA GLY A 248 -10.62 -13.94 -23.99
C GLY A 248 -9.11 -14.13 -23.88
N THR A 249 -8.61 -14.20 -22.65
CA THR A 249 -7.20 -14.33 -22.30
C THR A 249 -6.99 -15.50 -21.33
N LEU A 250 -5.98 -16.33 -21.59
CA LEU A 250 -5.54 -17.41 -20.71
C LEU A 250 -4.19 -17.06 -20.10
N PHE A 251 -4.14 -17.05 -18.77
CA PHE A 251 -2.91 -16.90 -17.99
C PHE A 251 -2.41 -18.26 -17.51
N LEU A 252 -1.17 -18.60 -17.87
CA LEU A 252 -0.47 -19.82 -17.48
C LEU A 252 0.67 -19.48 -16.53
N ASP A 253 0.49 -19.76 -15.25
CA ASP A 253 1.52 -19.55 -14.23
C ASP A 253 2.38 -20.81 -14.05
N GLU A 254 3.68 -20.60 -13.81
CA GLU A 254 4.70 -21.63 -13.73
C GLU A 254 4.80 -22.54 -14.97
N ILE A 255 4.88 -21.92 -16.15
CA ILE A 255 4.95 -22.64 -17.44
C ILE A 255 6.19 -23.54 -17.59
N GLY A 256 7.24 -23.31 -16.81
CA GLY A 256 8.45 -24.14 -16.80
C GLY A 256 8.20 -25.57 -16.29
N ASP A 257 7.16 -25.78 -15.49
CA ASP A 257 6.84 -27.09 -14.88
C ASP A 257 5.98 -27.99 -15.80
N LEU A 258 5.79 -27.61 -17.06
CA LEU A 258 4.99 -28.41 -17.99
C LEU A 258 5.67 -29.72 -18.38
N SER A 259 4.90 -30.81 -18.41
CA SER A 259 5.39 -32.08 -18.95
C SER A 259 5.60 -31.99 -20.48
N PRO A 260 6.51 -32.81 -21.05
CA PRO A 260 6.77 -32.80 -22.50
C PRO A 260 5.52 -33.02 -23.37
N ASN A 261 4.57 -33.85 -22.91
CA ASN A 261 3.31 -34.10 -23.63
C ASN A 261 2.43 -32.86 -23.67
N VAL A 262 2.32 -32.14 -22.55
CA VAL A 262 1.54 -30.90 -22.47
C VAL A 262 2.20 -29.80 -23.30
N GLN A 263 3.53 -29.73 -23.31
CA GLN A 263 4.28 -28.78 -24.15
C GLN A 263 3.96 -28.95 -25.65
N ILE A 264 3.89 -30.19 -26.14
CA ILE A 264 3.53 -30.47 -27.55
C ILE A 264 2.11 -29.97 -27.87
N LYS A 265 1.15 -30.26 -27.00
CA LYS A 265 -0.24 -29.82 -27.19
C LYS A 265 -0.35 -28.30 -27.13
N LEU A 266 0.33 -27.67 -26.17
CA LEU A 266 0.36 -26.21 -26.05
C LEU A 266 0.95 -25.54 -27.31
N LEU A 267 2.04 -26.09 -27.85
CA LEU A 267 2.64 -25.61 -29.09
C LEU A 267 1.61 -25.62 -30.24
N ARG A 268 0.83 -26.71 -30.36
CA ARG A 268 -0.22 -26.82 -31.37
C ARG A 268 -1.28 -25.75 -31.22
N VAL A 269 -1.71 -25.44 -29.99
CA VAL A 269 -2.66 -24.34 -29.76
C VAL A 269 -2.10 -22.99 -30.19
N LEU A 270 -0.84 -22.70 -29.84
CA LEU A 270 -0.18 -21.42 -30.16
C LEU A 270 0.12 -21.25 -31.66
N GLN A 271 0.22 -22.34 -32.41
CA GLN A 271 0.50 -22.33 -33.85
C GLN A 271 -0.77 -22.41 -34.70
N GLU A 272 -1.62 -23.40 -34.42
CA GLU A 272 -2.77 -23.77 -35.25
C GLU A 272 -4.09 -23.19 -34.72
N ARG A 273 -4.11 -22.68 -33.48
CA ARG A 273 -5.34 -22.21 -32.80
C ARG A 273 -6.40 -23.30 -32.68
N GLU A 274 -5.95 -24.53 -32.47
CA GLU A 274 -6.78 -25.73 -32.37
C GLU A 274 -6.41 -26.53 -31.12
N ILE A 275 -7.41 -27.11 -30.47
CA ILE A 275 -7.26 -28.05 -29.34
C ILE A 275 -7.94 -29.39 -29.65
N GLU A 276 -7.46 -30.44 -29.00
CA GLU A 276 -8.10 -31.76 -28.99
C GLU A 276 -8.32 -32.19 -27.53
N ARG A 277 -9.55 -32.57 -27.18
CA ARG A 277 -9.88 -33.07 -25.85
C ARG A 277 -9.17 -34.41 -25.61
N VAL A 278 -8.75 -34.67 -24.37
CA VAL A 278 -8.15 -35.96 -24.01
C VAL A 278 -9.16 -37.08 -24.29
N GLY A 279 -8.74 -38.09 -25.06
CA GLY A 279 -9.57 -39.21 -25.49
C GLY A 279 -10.45 -38.95 -26.72
N SER A 280 -10.36 -37.76 -27.34
CA SER A 280 -11.03 -37.42 -28.61
C SER A 280 -10.02 -37.06 -29.68
N SER A 281 -10.38 -37.28 -30.94
CA SER A 281 -9.65 -36.78 -32.12
C SER A 281 -10.37 -35.61 -32.80
N GLU A 282 -11.40 -35.06 -32.14
CA GLU A 282 -12.12 -33.89 -32.63
C GLU A 282 -11.30 -32.62 -32.37
N THR A 283 -10.99 -31.90 -33.44
CA THR A 283 -10.29 -30.62 -33.42
C THR A 283 -11.27 -29.47 -33.18
N ILE A 284 -11.01 -28.66 -32.16
CA ILE A 284 -11.84 -27.51 -31.79
C ILE A 284 -11.02 -26.23 -31.98
N LYS A 285 -11.52 -25.28 -32.76
CA LYS A 285 -10.87 -23.98 -32.96
C LYS A 285 -11.09 -23.06 -31.76
N VAL A 286 -10.01 -22.42 -31.30
CA VAL A 286 -10.02 -21.50 -30.16
C VAL A 286 -9.26 -20.22 -30.51
N ASP A 287 -9.79 -19.06 -30.13
CA ASP A 287 -9.08 -17.78 -30.26
C ASP A 287 -8.75 -17.22 -28.89
N VAL A 288 -7.55 -17.49 -28.40
CA VAL A 288 -7.14 -17.18 -27.02
C VAL A 288 -5.84 -16.39 -27.04
N ARG A 289 -5.84 -15.23 -26.38
CA ARG A 289 -4.58 -14.54 -26.07
C ARG A 289 -3.90 -15.25 -24.90
N VAL A 290 -2.63 -15.60 -25.04
CA VAL A 290 -1.89 -16.33 -24.00
C VAL A 290 -0.90 -15.39 -23.30
N ILE A 291 -0.93 -15.41 -21.97
CA ILE A 291 0.07 -14.79 -21.10
C ILE A 291 0.67 -15.93 -20.27
N ALA A 292 1.97 -16.15 -20.38
CA ALA A 292 2.68 -17.17 -19.60
C ALA A 292 3.57 -16.51 -18.55
N ALA A 293 3.80 -17.18 -17.43
CA ALA A 293 4.71 -16.73 -16.38
C ALA A 293 5.58 -17.88 -15.86
N THR A 294 6.80 -17.57 -15.45
CA THR A 294 7.68 -18.53 -14.77
C THR A 294 8.75 -17.84 -13.94
N HIS A 295 9.22 -18.53 -12.90
CA HIS A 295 10.43 -18.17 -12.16
C HIS A 295 11.68 -18.92 -12.62
N GLN A 296 11.55 -19.92 -13.49
CA GLN A 296 12.66 -20.76 -13.94
C GLN A 296 13.38 -20.11 -15.13
N ASP A 297 14.66 -20.46 -15.27
CA ASP A 297 15.41 -20.15 -16.47
C ASP A 297 15.03 -21.16 -17.58
N LEU A 298 14.16 -20.72 -18.50
CA LEU A 298 13.72 -21.56 -19.61
C LEU A 298 14.86 -21.89 -20.58
N GLN A 299 15.91 -21.07 -20.68
CA GLN A 299 17.05 -21.36 -21.55
C GLN A 299 17.83 -22.55 -20.99
N GLN A 300 18.11 -22.53 -19.68
CA GLN A 300 18.72 -23.66 -19.01
C GLN A 300 17.84 -24.92 -19.09
N ALA A 301 16.52 -24.79 -18.93
CA ALA A 301 15.59 -25.92 -19.07
C ALA A 301 15.59 -26.54 -20.48
N ILE A 302 15.89 -25.75 -21.53
CA ILE A 302 16.08 -26.25 -22.90
C ILE A 302 17.38 -27.04 -23.01
N GLU A 303 18.48 -26.52 -22.46
CA GLU A 303 19.79 -27.21 -22.44
C GLU A 303 19.71 -28.56 -21.70
N ASP A 304 18.94 -28.62 -20.61
CA ASP A 304 18.68 -29.82 -19.83
C ASP A 304 17.65 -30.78 -20.46
N GLY A 305 17.08 -30.41 -21.63
CA GLY A 305 16.09 -31.21 -22.36
C GLY A 305 14.72 -31.32 -21.67
N GLN A 306 14.45 -30.47 -20.68
CA GLN A 306 13.17 -30.43 -19.94
C GLN A 306 12.13 -29.56 -20.65
N PHE A 307 12.57 -28.56 -21.42
CA PHE A 307 11.70 -27.64 -22.14
C PHE A 307 12.02 -27.62 -23.63
N ARG A 308 10.99 -27.57 -24.47
CA ARG A 308 11.18 -27.55 -25.93
C ARG A 308 11.53 -26.15 -26.44
N GLU A 309 12.55 -26.11 -27.28
CA GLU A 309 13.02 -24.88 -27.93
C GLU A 309 11.94 -24.24 -28.83
N ASP A 310 11.18 -25.05 -29.58
CA ASP A 310 10.11 -24.57 -30.47
C ASP A 310 8.96 -23.88 -29.72
N LEU A 311 8.57 -24.41 -28.56
CA LEU A 311 7.60 -23.80 -27.66
C LEU A 311 8.14 -22.51 -27.04
N TYR A 312 9.41 -22.49 -26.62
CA TYR A 312 10.03 -21.30 -26.04
C TYR A 312 9.95 -20.11 -26.99
N TYR A 313 10.34 -20.26 -28.26
CA TYR A 313 10.25 -19.15 -29.22
C TYR A 313 8.82 -18.68 -29.49
N ARG A 314 7.81 -19.54 -29.30
CA ARG A 314 6.40 -19.16 -29.47
C ARG A 314 5.81 -18.46 -28.25
N LEU A 315 6.36 -18.72 -27.07
CA LEU A 315 6.03 -18.03 -25.83
C LEU A 315 6.79 -16.72 -25.66
N ASN A 316 8.08 -16.70 -26.02
CA ASN A 316 8.99 -15.58 -25.84
C ASN A 316 8.88 -14.54 -26.97
N VAL A 317 7.65 -14.15 -27.33
CA VAL A 317 7.39 -13.09 -28.33
C VAL A 317 7.57 -11.72 -27.69
N MET A 318 7.01 -11.53 -26.49
CA MET A 318 7.23 -10.34 -25.68
C MET A 318 7.62 -10.72 -24.25
N PRO A 319 8.93 -10.72 -23.91
CA PRO A 319 9.37 -10.94 -22.55
C PRO A 319 9.16 -9.70 -21.68
N LEU A 320 8.60 -9.88 -20.49
CA LEU A 320 8.50 -8.86 -19.45
C LEU A 320 9.17 -9.38 -18.18
N GLU A 321 10.25 -8.72 -17.75
CA GLU A 321 11.01 -9.12 -16.57
C GLU A 321 10.59 -8.30 -15.35
N LEU A 322 10.14 -8.97 -14.29
CA LEU A 322 9.87 -8.34 -13.01
C LEU A 322 11.11 -8.34 -12.12
N PRO A 323 11.56 -7.17 -11.65
CA PRO A 323 12.66 -7.11 -10.71
C PRO A 323 12.26 -7.68 -9.34
N ALA A 324 13.18 -8.42 -8.73
CA ALA A 324 13.05 -8.85 -7.34
C ALA A 324 12.99 -7.63 -6.40
N LEU A 325 12.32 -7.77 -5.25
CA LEU A 325 12.09 -6.67 -4.30
C LEU A 325 13.42 -6.05 -3.81
N ARG A 326 14.45 -6.87 -3.61
CA ARG A 326 15.81 -6.39 -3.27
C ARG A 326 16.47 -5.49 -4.31
N GLN A 327 16.02 -5.53 -5.56
CA GLN A 327 16.50 -4.66 -6.64
C GLN A 327 15.70 -3.36 -6.74
N ARG A 328 14.58 -3.25 -6.01
CA ARG A 328 13.67 -2.09 -5.97
C ARG A 328 13.30 -1.72 -4.53
N LYS A 329 14.30 -1.61 -3.66
CA LYS A 329 14.10 -1.29 -2.23
C LYS A 329 13.35 0.04 -1.99
N GLU A 330 13.49 0.99 -2.92
CA GLU A 330 12.76 2.26 -2.92
C GLU A 330 11.23 2.11 -2.96
N ASP A 331 10.72 0.96 -3.45
CA ASP A 331 9.29 0.67 -3.51
C ASP A 331 8.77 0.10 -2.18
N ILE A 332 9.64 -0.36 -1.26
CA ILE A 332 9.22 -0.99 0.01
C ILE A 332 8.34 -0.07 0.86
N PRO A 333 8.67 1.22 1.09
CA PRO A 333 7.80 2.10 1.86
C PRO A 333 6.41 2.27 1.25
N LEU A 334 6.33 2.32 -0.09
CA LEU A 334 5.05 2.44 -0.80
C LEU A 334 4.22 1.16 -0.67
N LEU A 335 4.85 0.00 -0.83
CA LEU A 335 4.21 -1.29 -0.64
C LEU A 335 3.71 -1.48 0.79
N VAL A 336 4.50 -1.07 1.79
CA VAL A 336 4.09 -1.11 3.20
C VAL A 336 2.85 -0.26 3.45
N ASN A 337 2.83 0.97 2.96
CA ASN A 337 1.67 1.85 3.10
C ASN A 337 0.44 1.26 2.38
N HIS A 338 0.62 0.75 1.16
CA HIS A 338 -0.45 0.09 0.42
C HIS A 338 -1.05 -1.09 1.20
N PHE A 339 -0.22 -1.93 1.82
CA PHE A 339 -0.71 -3.03 2.65
C PHE A 339 -1.37 -2.54 3.93
N ILE A 340 -0.85 -1.47 4.56
CA ILE A 340 -1.50 -0.84 5.73
C ILE A 340 -2.92 -0.41 5.38
N ASP A 341 -3.10 0.31 4.28
CA ASP A 341 -4.40 0.79 3.82
C ASP A 341 -5.35 -0.39 3.50
N LYS A 342 -4.83 -1.40 2.79
CA LYS A 342 -5.55 -2.64 2.48
C LYS A 342 -6.07 -3.36 3.73
N TYR A 343 -5.23 -3.52 4.76
CA TYR A 343 -5.60 -4.22 5.98
C TYR A 343 -6.45 -3.36 6.92
N ASN A 344 -6.27 -2.04 6.96
CA ASN A 344 -7.17 -1.13 7.67
C ASN A 344 -8.61 -1.25 7.16
N ALA A 345 -8.79 -1.18 5.83
CA ALA A 345 -10.10 -1.34 5.19
C ALA A 345 -10.75 -2.69 5.51
N ARG A 346 -9.97 -3.77 5.53
CA ARG A 346 -10.45 -5.14 5.80
C ARG A 346 -10.77 -5.39 7.28
N THR A 347 -9.98 -4.84 8.20
CA THR A 347 -10.07 -5.14 9.65
C THR A 347 -10.77 -4.07 10.46
N ARG A 348 -11.20 -2.95 9.83
CA ARG A 348 -11.78 -1.77 10.49
C ARG A 348 -10.90 -1.21 11.60
N ARG A 349 -9.58 -1.30 11.41
CA ARG A 349 -8.57 -0.68 12.28
C ARG A 349 -8.08 0.61 11.64
N ASN A 350 -7.44 1.45 12.43
CA ASN A 350 -6.86 2.72 11.99
C ASN A 350 -5.37 2.77 12.36
N ILE A 351 -4.57 1.93 11.70
CA ILE A 351 -3.11 2.00 11.80
C ILE A 351 -2.63 3.08 10.83
N GLN A 352 -2.00 4.13 11.34
CA GLN A 352 -1.60 5.31 10.56
C GLN A 352 -0.23 5.15 9.87
N GLY A 353 0.57 4.15 10.25
CA GLY A 353 1.88 3.97 9.66
C GLY A 353 2.77 2.96 10.38
N ILE A 354 4.06 3.00 10.05
CA ILE A 354 5.12 2.16 10.57
C ILE A 354 6.21 3.01 11.24
N GLU A 355 6.78 2.49 12.32
CA GLU A 355 7.92 3.10 13.02
C GLU A 355 9.18 3.13 12.13
N HIS A 356 10.02 4.16 12.30
CA HIS A 356 11.22 4.35 11.47
C HIS A 356 12.18 3.15 11.54
N ASP A 357 12.47 2.65 12.74
CA ASP A 357 13.37 1.50 12.93
C ASP A 357 12.81 0.22 12.31
N ALA A 358 11.48 0.04 12.36
CA ALA A 358 10.81 -1.07 11.71
C ALA A 358 10.90 -0.97 10.19
N LEU A 359 10.70 0.23 9.62
CA LEU A 359 10.85 0.46 8.19
C LEU A 359 12.31 0.26 7.71
N ALA A 360 13.29 0.72 8.49
CA ALA A 360 14.72 0.52 8.19
C ALA A 360 15.05 -0.98 8.10
N LEU A 361 14.57 -1.78 9.06
CA LEU A 361 14.73 -3.24 9.03
C LEU A 361 14.12 -3.87 7.77
N LEU A 362 12.92 -3.43 7.37
CA LEU A 362 12.28 -3.92 6.15
C LEU A 362 13.06 -3.53 4.90
N MET A 363 13.70 -2.37 4.85
CA MET A 363 14.52 -1.96 3.70
C MET A 363 15.85 -2.71 3.61
N ASP A 364 16.44 -3.11 4.74
CA ASP A 364 17.72 -3.81 4.74
C ASP A 364 17.59 -5.29 4.36
N TYR A 365 16.47 -5.93 4.68
CA TYR A 365 16.22 -7.34 4.41
C TYR A 365 16.23 -7.72 2.91
N HIS A 366 16.62 -8.96 2.61
CA HIS A 366 16.83 -9.46 1.24
C HIS A 366 15.54 -9.92 0.52
N TRP A 367 14.47 -10.17 1.25
CA TRP A 367 13.15 -10.58 0.72
C TRP A 367 13.19 -11.77 -0.26
N PRO A 368 13.63 -12.96 0.15
CA PRO A 368 13.62 -14.15 -0.71
C PRO A 368 12.22 -14.53 -1.23
N GLY A 369 11.15 -14.22 -0.49
CA GLY A 369 9.76 -14.39 -0.93
C GLY A 369 9.14 -13.12 -1.54
N ASN A 370 9.98 -12.11 -1.84
CA ASN A 370 9.61 -10.86 -2.50
C ASN A 370 8.39 -10.17 -1.84
N VAL A 371 7.45 -9.65 -2.64
CA VAL A 371 6.29 -8.88 -2.19
C VAL A 371 5.33 -9.75 -1.37
N ARG A 372 5.22 -11.05 -1.67
CA ARG A 372 4.39 -11.99 -0.90
C ARG A 372 4.89 -12.15 0.54
N GLU A 373 6.20 -12.23 0.74
CA GLU A 373 6.78 -12.28 2.10
C GLU A 373 6.58 -10.95 2.84
N LEU A 374 6.75 -9.82 2.15
CA LEU A 374 6.49 -8.49 2.72
C LEU A 374 5.03 -8.34 3.16
N GLU A 375 4.07 -8.72 2.31
CA GLU A 375 2.64 -8.70 2.65
C GLU A 375 2.35 -9.52 3.91
N ASN A 376 2.87 -10.76 3.96
CA ASN A 376 2.71 -11.64 5.12
C ASN A 376 3.34 -11.05 6.40
N ALA A 377 4.49 -10.38 6.29
CA ALA A 377 5.15 -9.75 7.41
C ALA A 377 4.32 -8.58 7.98
N ILE A 378 3.74 -7.76 7.10
CA ILE A 378 2.84 -6.67 7.49
C ILE A 378 1.54 -7.22 8.08
N GLU A 379 0.94 -8.26 7.50
CA GLU A 379 -0.25 -8.92 8.06
C GLU A 379 0.00 -9.44 9.48
N HIS A 380 1.13 -10.11 9.69
CA HIS A 380 1.54 -10.58 11.01
C HIS A 380 1.70 -9.40 12.00
N ALA A 381 2.29 -8.29 11.55
CA ALA A 381 2.43 -7.09 12.37
C ALA A 381 1.07 -6.48 12.73
N PHE A 382 0.10 -6.45 11.81
CA PHE A 382 -1.28 -6.04 12.07
C PHE A 382 -1.95 -6.88 13.15
N ILE A 383 -1.74 -8.20 13.14
CA ILE A 383 -2.31 -9.12 14.14
C ILE A 383 -1.71 -8.86 15.53
N LYS A 384 -0.40 -8.63 15.63
CA LYS A 384 0.29 -8.39 16.91
C LYS A 384 0.10 -6.97 17.44
N CYS A 385 -0.04 -5.98 16.56
CA CYS A 385 -0.14 -4.59 16.97
C CYS A 385 -1.48 -4.31 17.67
N ARG A 386 -1.40 -3.53 18.76
CA ARG A 386 -2.56 -3.02 19.51
C ARG A 386 -2.71 -1.49 19.44
N GLY A 387 -1.71 -0.79 18.89
CA GLY A 387 -1.69 0.67 18.76
C GLY A 387 -1.93 1.14 17.32
N GLY A 388 -1.87 2.46 17.12
CA GLY A 388 -2.05 3.10 15.82
C GLY A 388 -0.82 3.10 14.90
N THR A 389 0.29 2.48 15.31
CA THR A 389 1.56 2.45 14.55
C THR A 389 2.18 1.06 14.65
N LEU A 390 2.67 0.51 13.53
CA LEU A 390 3.39 -0.76 13.51
C LEU A 390 4.78 -0.57 14.11
N LEU A 391 5.01 -1.17 15.27
CA LEU A 391 6.28 -1.15 15.98
C LEU A 391 7.21 -2.27 15.50
N LEU A 392 8.52 -2.11 15.70
CA LEU A 392 9.52 -3.14 15.40
C LEU A 392 9.18 -4.50 16.04
N SER A 393 8.66 -4.49 17.28
CA SER A 393 8.26 -5.68 18.04
C SER A 393 7.10 -6.47 17.42
N CYS A 394 6.31 -5.85 16.53
CA CYS A 394 5.17 -6.45 15.86
C CYS A 394 5.58 -7.28 14.63
N LEU A 395 6.71 -6.95 14.00
CA LEU A 395 7.22 -7.68 12.83
C LEU A 395 7.53 -9.14 13.18
N PRO A 396 7.52 -10.07 12.22
CA PRO A 396 7.95 -11.46 12.45
C PRO A 396 9.33 -11.56 13.11
N THR A 397 9.58 -12.61 13.89
CA THR A 397 10.86 -12.78 14.59
C THR A 397 12.01 -13.07 13.63
N HIS A 398 11.76 -13.77 12.52
CA HIS A 398 12.81 -14.08 11.52
C HIS A 398 13.37 -12.83 10.84
N LEU A 399 12.59 -11.73 10.74
CA LEU A 399 13.10 -10.45 10.24
C LEU A 399 13.93 -9.70 11.28
N ARG A 400 13.69 -9.97 12.58
CA ARG A 400 14.36 -9.30 13.71
C ARG A 400 15.66 -9.98 14.13
N SER A 401 15.86 -11.21 13.70
CA SER A 401 17.08 -11.97 13.93
C SER A 401 18.03 -11.72 12.77
N ASP A 402 19.26 -11.28 13.03
CA ASP A 402 20.40 -11.35 12.10
C ASP A 402 20.83 -12.81 11.84
N ASP A 403 19.86 -13.68 11.52
CA ASP A 403 20.14 -15.03 11.01
C ASP A 403 19.89 -15.00 9.49
N ASP A 404 20.86 -14.45 8.78
CA ASP A 404 21.11 -14.86 7.39
C ASP A 404 21.24 -16.39 7.37
N THR A 405 20.28 -17.09 6.77
CA THR A 405 20.51 -18.10 5.73
C THR A 405 19.22 -18.78 5.27
N PRO A 406 18.95 -18.77 3.95
CA PRO A 406 18.54 -19.96 3.24
C PRO A 406 19.70 -20.45 2.36
N ASN A 407 19.96 -21.75 2.45
CA ASN A 407 20.99 -22.55 1.78
C ASN A 407 22.43 -22.47 2.31
N GLY A 408 22.94 -23.67 2.60
CA GLY A 408 24.24 -23.90 3.21
C GLY A 408 25.39 -23.50 2.31
N GLN A 409 26.11 -22.47 2.75
CA GLN A 409 27.56 -22.35 2.68
C GLN A 409 27.93 -21.30 3.72
N THR A 410 28.56 -21.76 4.80
CA THR A 410 28.89 -20.97 5.98
C THR A 410 30.02 -19.99 5.65
N SER A 411 29.70 -18.86 5.04
CA SER A 411 30.60 -17.70 5.03
C SER A 411 30.44 -16.97 6.35
N MET A 412 31.23 -17.41 7.34
CA MET A 412 31.51 -16.65 8.56
C MET A 412 31.85 -15.20 8.18
N ARG A 413 31.09 -14.23 8.70
CA ARG A 413 31.67 -12.91 8.98
C ARG A 413 32.89 -13.15 9.89
N PRO A 414 34.06 -12.54 9.61
CA PRO A 414 35.24 -12.76 10.41
C PRO A 414 34.97 -12.31 11.84
N SER A 415 35.11 -13.30 12.71
CA SER A 415 35.33 -13.24 14.15
C SER A 415 35.95 -11.94 14.65
N SER A 416 35.41 -11.45 15.75
CA SER A 416 36.18 -10.89 16.87
C SER A 416 37.49 -11.67 17.01
N ASP A 417 38.63 -10.99 16.86
CA ASP A 417 39.95 -11.59 16.75
C ASP A 417 40.18 -12.70 17.79
N LYS A 418 40.71 -13.86 17.36
CA LYS A 418 41.10 -14.98 18.24
C LYS A 418 41.92 -14.50 19.44
N GLU A 419 42.78 -13.49 19.21
CA GLU A 419 43.63 -12.85 20.22
C GLU A 419 42.80 -12.14 21.31
N TYR A 420 41.73 -11.45 20.93
CA TYR A 420 40.83 -10.78 21.87
C TYR A 420 40.06 -11.78 22.74
N VAL A 421 39.53 -12.84 22.13
CA VAL A 421 38.84 -13.91 22.86
C VAL A 421 39.79 -14.65 23.79
N GLN A 422 41.04 -14.89 23.36
CA GLN A 422 42.06 -15.49 24.22
C GLN A 422 42.44 -14.57 25.38
N GLN A 423 42.60 -13.26 25.15
CA GLN A 423 42.88 -12.30 26.21
C GLN A 423 41.77 -12.27 27.26
N VAL A 424 40.50 -12.22 26.84
CA VAL A 424 39.36 -12.22 27.78
C VAL A 424 39.26 -13.55 28.54
N LEU A 425 39.60 -14.67 27.90
CA LEU A 425 39.69 -15.97 28.59
C LEU A 425 40.81 -16.00 29.63
N GLU A 426 41.97 -15.39 29.35
CA GLU A 426 43.08 -15.29 30.30
C GLU A 426 42.74 -14.35 31.48
N GLU A 427 42.12 -13.21 31.23
CA GLU A 427 41.64 -12.27 32.25
C GLU A 427 40.57 -12.91 33.16
N CYS A 428 39.68 -13.73 32.60
CA CYS A 428 38.65 -14.45 33.34
C CYS A 428 39.13 -15.81 33.89
N GLN A 429 40.44 -16.07 33.96
CA GLN A 429 41.03 -17.32 34.48
C GLN A 429 40.42 -18.60 33.87
N TRP A 430 40.10 -18.56 32.57
CA TRP A 430 39.46 -19.66 31.83
C TRP A 430 38.04 -20.03 32.33
N ASN A 431 37.40 -19.18 33.13
CA ASN A 431 35.98 -19.33 33.47
C ASN A 431 35.11 -18.98 32.26
N ARG A 432 34.55 -20.02 31.62
CA ARG A 432 33.78 -19.92 30.37
C ARG A 432 32.46 -19.18 30.52
N SER A 433 31.87 -19.14 31.70
CA SER A 433 30.61 -18.42 31.93
C SER A 433 30.88 -16.91 31.96
N ASP A 434 31.86 -16.50 32.77
CA ASP A 434 32.22 -15.09 32.94
C ASP A 434 32.83 -14.51 31.65
N ALA A 435 33.62 -15.30 30.92
CA ALA A 435 34.15 -14.90 29.62
C ALA A 435 33.06 -14.74 28.56
N ALA A 436 32.04 -15.61 28.55
CA ALA A 436 30.93 -15.52 27.61
C ALA A 436 30.07 -14.27 27.86
N GLU A 437 29.79 -13.98 29.14
CA GLU A 437 29.09 -12.77 29.56
C GLU A 437 29.85 -11.50 29.17
N ARG A 438 31.17 -11.48 29.41
CA ARG A 438 32.03 -10.33 29.09
C ARG A 438 32.24 -10.12 27.58
N LEU A 439 32.19 -11.18 26.79
CA LEU A 439 32.23 -11.14 25.33
C LEU A 439 30.86 -10.88 24.70
N GLY A 440 29.79 -10.74 25.51
CA GLY A 440 28.43 -10.52 25.02
C GLY A 440 27.89 -11.68 24.18
N MET A 441 28.39 -12.89 24.40
CA MET A 441 28.07 -14.06 23.58
C MET A 441 27.52 -15.22 24.41
N HIS A 442 26.69 -16.07 23.80
CA HIS A 442 26.16 -17.24 24.51
C HIS A 442 27.27 -18.28 24.77
N ARG A 443 27.21 -18.98 25.92
CA ARG A 443 28.24 -19.94 26.36
C ARG A 443 28.51 -21.06 25.33
N SER A 444 27.49 -21.49 24.59
CA SER A 444 27.63 -22.48 23.51
C SER A 444 28.42 -21.97 22.30
N THR A 445 28.31 -20.67 22.00
CA THR A 445 29.03 -20.01 20.91
C THR A 445 30.52 -19.87 21.26
N LEU A 446 30.81 -19.46 22.50
CA LEU A 446 32.19 -19.42 23.02
C LEU A 446 32.82 -20.82 23.00
N TRP A 447 32.09 -21.85 23.42
CA TRP A 447 32.57 -23.24 23.40
C TRP A 447 32.91 -23.73 21.98
N ARG A 448 32.08 -23.37 20.99
CA ARG A 448 32.32 -23.71 19.59
C ARG A 448 33.58 -23.02 19.05
N GLN A 449 33.75 -21.72 19.31
CA GLN A 449 34.94 -20.98 18.91
C GLN A 449 36.22 -21.48 19.61
N MET A 450 36.15 -21.81 20.90
CA MET A 450 37.29 -22.40 21.62
C MET A 450 37.72 -23.75 21.02
N LYS A 451 36.76 -24.55 20.53
CA LYS A 451 37.03 -25.83 19.86
C LYS A 451 37.61 -25.64 18.46
N GLU A 452 37.11 -24.65 17.74
CA GLU A 452 37.58 -24.31 16.38
C GLU A 452 38.98 -23.71 16.38
N TRP A 453 39.34 -22.96 17.42
CA TRP A 453 40.64 -22.31 17.57
C TRP A 453 41.66 -23.09 18.42
N ASP A 454 41.30 -24.29 18.82
CA ASP A 454 42.10 -25.22 19.64
C ASP A 454 42.58 -24.61 20.98
N LEU A 455 41.75 -23.75 21.58
CA LEU A 455 42.00 -23.07 22.86
C LEU A 455 41.58 -23.92 24.06
N ILE A 456 41.26 -25.21 23.86
CA ILE A 456 40.87 -26.10 24.95
C ILE A 456 42.13 -26.64 25.62
N LYS A 457 42.60 -25.97 26.68
CA LYS A 457 43.61 -26.55 27.58
C LYS A 457 43.03 -27.80 28.27
N ARG A 458 43.78 -28.91 28.22
CA ARG A 458 43.48 -30.17 28.93
C ARG A 458 43.48 -29.99 30.44
#